data_AF-A0A3R7EGL2-F1
#
_entry.id   AF-A0A3R7EGL2-F1
#
_cell.length_a   1.000
_cell.length_b   1.000
_cell.length_c   1.000
_cell.angle_alpha   90.00
_cell.angle_beta   90.00
_cell.angle_gamma   90.00
#
_symmetry.space_group_name_H-M   'P 1'
#
loop_
_entity.id
_entity.type
_entity.pdbx_description
1 polymer ?
#
loop_
_entity_poly.entity_id
_entity_poly.type
_entity_poly.pdbx_seq_one_letter_code
_entity_poly.pdbx_strand_id
1 'polypeptide(L)'
;MKGFLLFCSILFLFGCTRTIGGDKDEHGCLIAGGYSWCEDKQSCIRRFEEPCNAREESAKSYCGKEGSVEVCGSYIKVNSAAPNGISRYYREDNTSISCPKVTPYQVNEVCKEILKQNCTFIC
;
A
#
# COMPACT_ATOMS: atom_id res chain seq x y z
N MET A 1 48.77 41.93 6.95
CA MET A 1 48.47 42.39 5.57
C MET A 1 48.48 41.15 4.69
N LYS A 2 47.30 40.65 4.31
CA LYS A 2 46.64 40.89 3.03
C LYS A 2 47.16 39.96 1.92
N GLY A 3 46.37 38.93 1.62
CA GLY A 3 46.01 38.56 0.26
C GLY A 3 47.01 37.76 -0.57
N PHE A 4 46.70 36.47 -0.76
CA PHE A 4 46.90 35.76 -2.03
C PHE A 4 45.89 34.61 -2.03
N LEU A 5 44.64 34.86 -2.45
CA LEU A 5 44.14 34.64 -3.81
C LEU A 5 44.45 33.25 -4.39
N LEU A 6 43.36 32.61 -4.82
CA LEU A 6 43.24 31.45 -5.70
C LEU A 6 43.69 30.09 -5.16
N PHE A 7 42.73 29.34 -4.59
CA PHE A 7 42.39 28.01 -5.10
C PHE A 7 40.88 27.73 -4.83
N CYS A 8 40.04 28.68 -5.23
CA CYS A 8 38.60 28.45 -5.46
C CYS A 8 38.42 27.86 -6.86
N SER A 9 39.16 26.78 -7.15
CA SER A 9 39.28 26.20 -8.50
C SER A 9 39.13 24.68 -8.46
N ILE A 10 38.06 24.17 -7.84
CA ILE A 10 37.39 22.96 -8.33
C ILE A 10 35.89 23.24 -8.25
N LEU A 11 35.43 24.07 -9.18
CA LEU A 11 34.09 23.98 -9.76
C LEU A 11 33.95 22.59 -10.39
N PHE A 12 33.57 21.60 -9.60
CA PHE A 12 32.83 20.43 -10.10
C PHE A 12 31.68 20.23 -9.14
N LEU A 13 30.57 20.90 -9.44
CA LEU A 13 29.28 20.25 -9.66
C LEU A 13 29.12 18.91 -8.93
N PHE A 14 29.12 18.91 -7.60
CA PHE A 14 28.47 17.84 -6.84
C PHE A 14 26.97 18.06 -7.00
N GLY A 15 26.47 17.80 -8.21
CA GLY A 15 25.08 17.43 -8.39
C GLY A 15 24.84 16.28 -7.44
N CYS A 16 23.94 16.47 -6.48
CA CYS A 16 23.35 15.38 -5.72
C CYS A 16 22.69 14.47 -6.77
N THR A 17 23.41 13.46 -7.24
CA THR A 17 22.85 12.42 -8.09
C THR A 17 21.89 11.64 -7.21
N ARG A 18 20.62 12.07 -7.18
CA ARG A 18 19.55 11.31 -6.55
C ARG A 18 19.47 9.99 -7.30
N THR A 19 19.93 8.92 -6.68
CA THR A 19 19.75 7.57 -7.20
C THR A 19 18.25 7.36 -7.38
N ILE A 20 17.83 7.04 -8.61
CA ILE A 20 16.43 6.74 -8.88
C ILE A 20 16.18 5.32 -8.36
N GLY A 21 15.30 5.21 -7.38
CA GLY A 21 14.99 3.94 -6.70
C GLY A 21 15.90 3.66 -5.51
N GLY A 22 15.67 2.51 -4.87
CA GLY A 22 16.34 2.11 -3.63
C GLY A 22 15.69 2.63 -2.34
N ASP A 23 14.60 3.40 -2.45
CA ASP A 23 13.79 3.85 -1.32
C ASP A 23 13.27 2.64 -0.53
N LYS A 24 13.45 2.69 0.79
CA LYS A 24 13.05 1.65 1.74
C LYS A 24 12.11 2.22 2.78
N ASP A 25 11.19 1.40 3.27
CA ASP A 25 10.39 1.73 4.45
C ASP A 25 11.21 1.63 5.75
N GLU A 26 10.57 1.88 6.90
CA GLU A 26 11.21 1.84 8.23
C GLU A 26 11.77 0.45 8.62
N HIS A 27 11.26 -0.60 7.98
CA HIS A 27 11.74 -1.98 8.16
C HIS A 27 12.81 -2.37 7.13
N GLY A 28 13.19 -1.46 6.23
CA GLY A 28 14.18 -1.71 5.20
C GLY A 28 13.62 -2.38 3.94
N CYS A 29 12.29 -2.46 3.78
CA CYS A 29 11.67 -3.10 2.63
C CYS A 29 11.67 -2.17 1.41
N LEU A 30 12.06 -2.70 0.24
CA LEU A 30 12.12 -1.95 -1.01
C LEU A 30 10.72 -1.62 -1.56
N ILE A 31 10.28 -0.37 -1.37
CA ILE A 31 8.93 0.08 -1.69
C ILE A 31 8.64 -0.07 -3.18
N ALA A 32 9.55 0.39 -4.04
CA ALA A 32 9.41 0.32 -5.50
C ALA A 32 9.41 -1.13 -6.02
N GLY A 33 9.94 -2.09 -5.26
CA GLY A 33 9.88 -3.52 -5.57
C GLY A 33 8.56 -4.19 -5.16
N GLY A 34 7.66 -3.46 -4.52
CA GLY A 34 6.43 -3.99 -3.95
C GLY A 34 6.65 -4.83 -2.69
N TYR A 35 7.82 -4.70 -2.04
CA TYR A 35 8.07 -5.32 -0.75
C TYR A 35 7.44 -4.52 0.36
N SER A 36 6.93 -5.21 1.36
CA SER A 36 6.38 -4.61 2.57
C SER A 36 6.63 -5.52 3.75
N TRP A 37 6.80 -4.93 4.93
CA TRP A 37 6.99 -5.69 6.16
C TRP A 37 5.78 -6.56 6.48
N CYS A 38 6.06 -7.80 6.89
CA CYS A 38 5.10 -8.74 7.43
C CYS A 38 5.52 -9.12 8.85
N GLU A 39 4.68 -8.75 9.82
CA GLU A 39 4.96 -9.00 11.24
C GLU A 39 5.02 -10.50 11.55
N ASP A 40 4.09 -11.30 11.02
CA ASP A 40 4.03 -12.73 11.30
C ASP A 40 5.27 -13.50 10.81
N LYS A 41 5.90 -13.03 9.73
CA LYS A 41 7.09 -13.63 9.13
C LYS A 41 8.40 -12.95 9.51
N GLN A 42 8.32 -11.77 10.14
CA GLN A 42 9.45 -10.90 10.43
C GLN A 42 10.34 -10.67 9.20
N SER A 43 9.72 -10.44 8.05
CA SER A 43 10.43 -10.29 6.77
C SER A 43 9.69 -9.39 5.78
N CYS A 44 10.45 -8.86 4.81
CA CYS A 44 9.89 -8.13 3.69
C CYS A 44 9.37 -9.11 2.63
N ILE A 45 8.06 -9.06 2.36
CA ILE A 45 7.41 -9.94 1.39
C ILE A 45 6.69 -9.14 0.29
N ARG A 46 6.40 -9.81 -0.82
CA ARG A 46 5.51 -9.28 -1.87
C ARG A 46 4.16 -9.97 -1.71
N ARG A 47 3.17 -9.25 -1.19
CA ARG A 47 1.84 -9.84 -0.88
C ARG A 47 1.10 -10.41 -2.07
N PHE A 48 1.45 -9.99 -3.29
CA PHE A 48 0.92 -10.61 -4.51
C PHE A 48 1.52 -11.98 -4.82
N GLU A 49 2.67 -12.33 -4.24
CA GLU A 49 3.34 -13.64 -4.39
C GLU A 49 3.03 -14.57 -3.22
N GLU A 50 3.11 -14.07 -1.98
CA GLU A 50 2.83 -14.86 -0.76
C GLU A 50 2.00 -14.07 0.26
N PRO A 51 1.09 -14.71 1.01
CA PRO A 51 0.33 -14.04 2.06
C PRO A 51 1.17 -13.86 3.33
N CYS A 52 0.98 -12.75 4.06
CA CYS A 52 1.56 -12.53 5.38
C CYS A 52 0.92 -13.45 6.43
N ASN A 53 -0.41 -13.58 6.39
CA ASN A 53 -1.22 -14.30 7.37
C ASN A 53 -2.42 -15.00 6.72
N ALA A 54 -3.17 -15.77 7.50
CA ALA A 54 -4.31 -16.54 7.01
C ALA A 54 -5.44 -15.69 6.40
N ARG A 55 -5.59 -14.43 6.84
CA ARG A 55 -6.61 -13.52 6.28
C ARG A 55 -6.21 -13.08 4.87
N GLU A 56 -4.95 -12.74 4.67
CA GLU A 56 -4.39 -12.45 3.34
C GLU A 56 -4.41 -13.69 2.43
N GLU A 57 -4.17 -14.88 2.98
CA GLU A 57 -4.31 -16.14 2.24
C GLU A 57 -5.75 -16.36 1.76
N SER A 58 -6.73 -16.14 2.64
CA SER A 58 -8.15 -16.21 2.26
C SER A 58 -8.52 -15.18 1.18
N ALA A 59 -7.92 -13.99 1.24
CA ALA A 59 -8.13 -12.92 0.27
C ALA A 59 -7.69 -13.31 -1.15
N LYS A 60 -6.68 -14.18 -1.30
CA LYS A 60 -6.22 -14.67 -2.61
C LYS A 60 -7.32 -15.34 -3.43
N SER A 61 -8.31 -15.94 -2.78
CA SER A 61 -9.46 -16.55 -3.46
C SER A 61 -10.32 -15.56 -4.25
N TYR A 62 -10.17 -14.26 -4.02
CA TYR A 62 -10.87 -13.18 -4.73
C TYR A 62 -10.06 -12.61 -5.91
N CYS A 63 -8.77 -12.94 -6.03
CA CYS A 63 -7.91 -12.46 -7.12
C CYS A 63 -8.41 -12.90 -8.50
N GLY A 64 -8.21 -12.04 -9.51
CA GLY A 64 -8.49 -12.38 -10.91
C GLY A 64 -9.98 -12.44 -11.27
N LYS A 65 -10.87 -12.04 -10.36
CA LYS A 65 -12.32 -12.02 -10.59
C LYS A 65 -12.80 -10.64 -11.02
N GLU A 66 -12.83 -9.67 -10.09
CA GLU A 66 -13.27 -8.30 -10.34
C GLU A 66 -12.37 -7.34 -9.59
N GLY A 67 -11.76 -6.40 -10.34
CA GLY A 67 -10.89 -5.34 -9.82
C GLY A 67 -9.79 -5.84 -8.88
N SER A 68 -9.41 -4.98 -7.92
CA SER A 68 -8.36 -5.26 -6.94
C SER A 68 -8.93 -5.72 -5.60
N VAL A 69 -8.20 -6.60 -4.95
CA VAL A 69 -8.41 -7.14 -3.61
C VAL A 69 -7.41 -6.52 -2.62
N GLU A 70 -7.95 -5.97 -1.55
CA GLU A 70 -7.19 -5.44 -0.42
C GLU A 70 -7.65 -6.10 0.88
N VAL A 71 -6.79 -6.16 1.89
CA VAL A 71 -7.17 -6.49 3.27
C VAL A 71 -7.14 -5.20 4.09
N CYS A 72 -8.26 -4.83 4.69
CA CYS A 72 -8.42 -3.65 5.54
C CYS A 72 -8.83 -4.13 6.93
N GLY A 73 -7.89 -4.20 7.88
CA GLY A 73 -8.13 -4.80 9.19
C GLY A 73 -8.70 -6.22 9.07
N SER A 74 -9.90 -6.44 9.61
CA SER A 74 -10.60 -7.73 9.53
C SER A 74 -11.38 -7.95 8.22
N TYR A 75 -11.39 -6.99 7.29
CA TYR A 75 -12.20 -7.06 6.07
C TYR A 75 -11.37 -7.40 4.84
N ILE A 76 -11.92 -8.24 3.96
CA ILE A 76 -11.41 -8.38 2.59
C ILE A 76 -12.23 -7.43 1.71
N LYS A 77 -11.57 -6.44 1.13
CA LYS A 77 -12.16 -5.45 0.24
C LYS A 77 -11.90 -5.86 -1.21
N VAL A 78 -12.96 -6.05 -1.98
CA VAL A 78 -12.90 -6.27 -3.42
C VAL A 78 -13.43 -5.03 -4.12
N ASN A 79 -12.56 -4.34 -4.84
CA ASN A 79 -12.91 -3.20 -5.67
C ASN A 79 -13.49 -3.68 -7.00
N SER A 80 -14.46 -2.95 -7.52
CA SER A 80 -14.94 -3.18 -8.88
C SER A 80 -14.11 -2.39 -9.89
N ALA A 81 -13.78 -3.02 -11.01
CA ALA A 81 -13.10 -2.39 -12.15
C ALA A 81 -14.06 -1.53 -13.02
N ALA A 82 -15.37 -1.60 -12.77
CA ALA A 82 -16.36 -0.86 -13.54
C ALA A 82 -16.34 0.65 -13.20
N PRO A 83 -16.65 1.54 -14.16
CA PRO A 83 -16.94 2.93 -13.88
C PRO A 83 -18.10 3.01 -12.86
N ASN A 84 -17.87 3.67 -11.72
CA ASN A 84 -18.80 3.74 -10.57
C ASN A 84 -19.06 2.42 -9.83
N GLY A 85 -18.18 1.44 -10.02
CA GLY A 85 -18.22 0.19 -9.28
C GLY A 85 -18.11 0.42 -7.76
N ILE A 86 -18.94 -0.30 -7.00
CA ILE A 86 -18.94 -0.25 -5.53
C ILE A 86 -17.95 -1.28 -4.99
N SER A 87 -17.17 -0.90 -3.99
CA SER A 87 -16.30 -1.84 -3.27
C SER A 87 -17.15 -2.69 -2.32
N ARG A 88 -16.91 -4.01 -2.34
CA ARG A 88 -17.56 -4.96 -1.44
C ARG A 88 -16.56 -5.39 -0.36
N TYR A 89 -17.01 -5.38 0.89
CA TYR A 89 -16.21 -5.72 2.07
C TYR A 89 -16.75 -7.00 2.69
N TYR A 90 -15.96 -8.07 2.65
CA TYR A 90 -16.30 -9.37 3.22
C TYR A 90 -15.79 -9.49 4.64
N ARG A 91 -16.63 -10.02 5.52
CA ARG A 91 -16.30 -10.38 6.91
C ARG A 91 -15.67 -11.77 6.97
N GLU A 92 -15.40 -12.28 8.17
CA GLU A 92 -14.86 -13.63 8.38
C GLU A 92 -15.91 -14.73 8.16
N ASP A 93 -17.19 -14.42 8.42
CA ASP A 93 -18.33 -15.31 8.17
C ASP A 93 -18.81 -15.31 6.70
N ASN A 94 -18.01 -14.76 5.79
CA ASN A 94 -18.32 -14.54 4.37
C ASN A 94 -19.55 -13.64 4.08
N THR A 95 -20.14 -13.00 5.09
CA THR A 95 -21.13 -11.95 4.84
C THR A 95 -20.45 -10.70 4.28
N SER A 96 -21.17 -9.90 3.50
CA SER A 96 -20.58 -8.73 2.83
C SER A 96 -21.37 -7.45 3.06
N ILE A 97 -20.64 -6.33 3.06
CA ILE A 97 -21.19 -4.98 3.10
C ILE A 97 -20.69 -4.24 1.86
N SER A 98 -21.60 -3.53 1.20
CA SER A 98 -21.26 -2.64 0.10
C SER A 98 -21.16 -1.22 0.63
N CYS A 99 -19.99 -0.59 0.51
CA CYS A 99 -19.81 0.81 0.91
C CYS A 99 -19.68 1.68 -0.35
N PRO A 100 -20.68 2.53 -0.65
CA PRO A 100 -20.62 3.42 -1.80
C PRO A 100 -19.47 4.45 -1.63
N LYS A 101 -18.80 4.79 -2.73
CA LYS A 101 -17.79 5.87 -2.77
C LYS A 101 -18.48 7.23 -2.86
N VAL A 102 -19.31 7.54 -1.87
CA VAL A 102 -20.08 8.78 -1.74
C VAL A 102 -19.54 9.62 -0.59
N THR A 103 -20.08 10.84 -0.42
CA THR A 103 -19.65 11.71 0.68
C THR A 103 -19.88 11.03 2.05
N PRO A 104 -19.06 11.29 3.07
CA PRO A 104 -19.11 10.59 4.37
C PRO A 104 -20.48 10.67 5.07
N TYR A 105 -21.31 11.66 4.73
CA TYR A 105 -22.65 11.85 5.27
C TYR A 105 -23.69 10.87 4.72
N GLN A 106 -23.37 10.17 3.63
CA GLN A 106 -24.29 9.28 2.91
C GLN A 106 -23.97 7.79 3.14
N VAL A 107 -23.02 7.48 4.03
CA VAL A 107 -22.64 6.11 4.38
C VAL A 107 -22.98 5.80 5.84
N ASN A 108 -23.34 4.55 6.12
CA ASN A 108 -23.60 4.09 7.48
C ASN A 108 -22.32 4.12 8.34
N GLU A 109 -22.46 4.11 9.67
CA GLU A 109 -21.33 4.18 10.60
C GLU A 109 -20.29 3.07 10.36
N VAL A 110 -20.73 1.87 10.00
CA VAL A 110 -19.84 0.74 9.70
C VAL A 110 -18.92 1.07 8.52
N CYS A 111 -19.46 1.63 7.44
CA CYS A 111 -18.68 2.07 6.30
C CYS A 111 -17.76 3.24 6.64
N LYS A 112 -18.16 4.16 7.53
CA LYS A 112 -17.27 5.25 7.99
C LYS A 112 -16.03 4.69 8.69
N GLU A 113 -16.20 3.67 9.53
CA GLU A 113 -15.08 3.05 10.24
C GLU A 113 -14.18 2.23 9.31
N ILE A 114 -14.77 1.43 8.40
CA ILE A 114 -14.00 0.65 7.42
C ILE A 114 -13.16 1.57 6.52
N LEU A 115 -13.73 2.69 6.06
CA LEU A 115 -13.06 3.62 5.15
C LEU A 115 -11.88 4.40 5.80
N LYS A 116 -11.75 4.37 7.13
CA LYS A 116 -10.61 4.95 7.86
C LYS A 116 -9.44 3.97 8.00
N GLN A 117 -9.63 2.70 7.71
CA GLN A 117 -8.60 1.68 7.93
C GLN A 117 -7.53 1.73 6.84
N ASN A 118 -6.28 1.45 7.24
CA ASN A 118 -5.23 1.18 6.27
C ASN A 118 -5.51 -0.16 5.61
N CYS A 119 -5.50 -0.13 4.28
CA CYS A 119 -5.73 -1.30 3.46
C CYS A 119 -4.42 -1.74 2.81
N THR A 120 -4.24 -3.04 2.73
CA THR A 120 -3.07 -3.65 2.14
C THR A 120 -3.45 -4.38 0.86
N PHE A 121 -2.83 -4.00 -0.25
CA PHE A 121 -3.06 -4.60 -1.56
C PHE A 121 -2.57 -6.05 -1.61
N ILE A 122 -3.40 -6.94 -2.16
CA ILE A 122 -3.11 -8.37 -2.31
C ILE A 122 -2.97 -8.75 -3.79
N CYS A 123 -3.88 -8.25 -4.61
CA CYS A 123 -4.04 -8.42 -6.05
C CYS A 123 -5.22 -7.51 -6.45
#